data_AF-A0A2V7BZF2-F1
#
_entry.id   AF-A0A2V7BZF2-F1
#
_cell.length_a   1.000
_cell.length_b   1.000
_cell.length_c   1.000
_cell.angle_alpha   90.00
_cell.angle_beta   90.00
_cell.angle_gamma   90.00
#
_symmetry.space_group_name_H-M   'P 1'
#
loop_
_entity.id
_entity.type
_entity.pdbx_description
1 polymer ?
#
loop_
_entity_poly.entity_id
_entity_poly.type
_entity_poly.pdbx_seq_one_letter_code
_entity_poly.pdbx_strand_id
1 'polypeptide(L)'
;VPGTSRSGITITTGLLGGLDRATAARYSFLLGIPITAGAGTLKGLHLVKTGLPPGEGGPLAVALLATFVAGLFAVWFLVNYLKRRSLQPFVIYRIVLAAAIFAMLLRG
;
A
#
# COMPACT_ATOMS: atom_id res chain seq x y z
N VAL A 1 -4.30 -4.89 11.77
CA VAL A 1 -3.06 -5.61 12.12
C VAL A 1 -1.92 -5.09 11.24
N PRO A 2 -0.86 -4.48 11.80
CA PRO A 2 0.32 -4.06 11.03
C PRO A 2 0.96 -5.22 10.28
N GLY A 3 1.51 -4.95 9.09
CA GLY A 3 2.04 -6.00 8.20
C GLY A 3 0.97 -6.74 7.38
N THR A 4 -0.30 -6.65 7.75
CA THR A 4 -1.39 -7.14 6.89
C THR A 4 -1.65 -6.15 5.75
N SER A 5 -1.54 -6.62 4.51
CA SER A 5 -1.85 -5.80 3.33
C SER A 5 -3.33 -5.49 3.27
N ARG A 6 -3.67 -4.18 3.34
CA ARG A 6 -5.03 -3.66 3.12
C ARG A 6 -5.59 -4.17 1.80
N SER A 7 -4.87 -3.94 0.70
CA SER A 7 -5.31 -4.35 -0.65
C SER A 7 -5.42 -5.86 -0.78
N GLY A 8 -4.54 -6.61 -0.11
CA GLY A 8 -4.62 -8.07 -0.06
C GLY A 8 -5.92 -8.56 0.55
N ILE A 9 -6.28 -8.06 1.75
CA ILE A 9 -7.56 -8.42 2.38
C ILE A 9 -8.73 -8.02 1.50
N THR A 10 -8.82 -6.76 1.07
CA THR A 10 -9.99 -6.25 0.37
C THR A 10 -10.20 -6.92 -0.99
N ILE A 11 -9.12 -7.25 -1.70
CA ILE A 11 -9.22 -8.02 -2.95
C ILE A 11 -9.64 -9.45 -2.66
N THR A 12 -9.03 -10.14 -1.69
CA THR A 12 -9.40 -11.52 -1.33
C THR A 12 -10.85 -11.61 -0.89
N THR A 13 -11.33 -10.70 -0.03
CA THR A 13 -12.73 -10.68 0.40
C THR A 13 -13.66 -10.36 -0.77
N GLY A 14 -13.28 -9.46 -1.68
CA GLY A 14 -14.03 -9.20 -2.90
C GLY A 14 -14.16 -10.43 -3.79
N LEU A 15 -13.08 -11.20 -3.96
CA LEU A 15 -13.11 -12.47 -4.70
C LEU A 15 -13.99 -13.53 -4.01
N LEU A 16 -13.91 -13.65 -2.69
CA LEU A 16 -14.77 -14.55 -1.92
C LEU A 16 -16.25 -14.14 -1.99
N GLY A 17 -16.52 -12.84 -2.13
CA GLY A 17 -17.85 -12.28 -2.38
C GLY A 17 -18.31 -12.37 -3.84
N GLY A 18 -17.57 -13.03 -4.72
CA GLY A 18 -17.97 -13.28 -6.11
C GLY A 18 -17.58 -12.19 -7.13
N LEU A 19 -16.81 -11.18 -6.73
CA LEU A 19 -16.28 -10.20 -7.69
C LEU A 19 -15.19 -10.84 -8.56
N ASP A 20 -15.08 -10.42 -9.82
CA ASP A 20 -13.91 -10.76 -10.62
C ASP A 20 -12.66 -10.00 -10.13
N ARG A 21 -11.47 -10.47 -10.52
CA ARG A 21 -10.19 -9.91 -10.07
C ARG A 21 -10.02 -8.43 -10.40
N ALA A 22 -10.47 -7.99 -11.57
CA ALA A 22 -10.32 -6.60 -11.99
C ALA A 22 -11.27 -5.70 -11.18
N THR A 23 -12.52 -6.13 -10.98
CA THR A 23 -13.49 -5.40 -10.16
C THR A 23 -13.08 -5.35 -8.69
N ALA A 24 -12.65 -6.47 -8.11
CA ALA A 24 -12.15 -6.52 -6.73
C ALA A 24 -10.93 -5.60 -6.52
N ALA A 25 -9.99 -5.58 -7.47
CA ALA A 25 -8.84 -4.67 -7.44
C ALA A 25 -9.25 -3.19 -7.50
N ARG A 26 -10.14 -2.83 -8.43
CA ARG A 26 -10.67 -1.47 -8.56
C ARG A 26 -11.38 -1.02 -7.28
N TYR A 27 -12.26 -1.86 -6.74
CA TYR A 27 -12.95 -1.58 -5.49
C TYR A 27 -11.97 -1.36 -4.33
N SER A 28 -10.98 -2.24 -4.19
CA SER A 28 -9.91 -2.13 -3.20
C SER A 28 -9.12 -0.81 -3.31
N PHE A 29 -8.85 -0.33 -4.53
CA PHE A 29 -8.17 0.95 -4.73
C PHE A 29 -9.07 2.13 -4.40
N LEU A 30 -10.33 2.13 -4.83
CA LEU A 30 -11.30 3.18 -4.51
C LEU A 30 -11.49 3.33 -3.00
N LEU A 31 -11.66 2.20 -2.29
CA LEU A 31 -11.75 2.17 -0.84
C LEU A 31 -10.46 2.69 -0.17
N GLY A 32 -9.31 2.57 -0.84
CA GLY A 32 -8.04 3.09 -0.35
C GLY A 32 -7.94 4.60 -0.32
N ILE A 33 -8.68 5.31 -1.17
CA ILE A 33 -8.64 6.77 -1.28
C ILE A 33 -9.05 7.43 0.04
N PRO A 34 -10.28 7.24 0.58
CA PRO A 34 -10.69 7.90 1.81
C PRO A 34 -9.85 7.47 3.02
N ILE A 35 -9.41 6.20 3.06
CA ILE A 35 -8.58 5.68 4.15
C ILE A 35 -7.20 6.37 4.17
N THR A 36 -6.54 6.44 3.01
CA THR A 36 -5.20 7.01 2.91
C THR A 36 -5.24 8.53 3.03
N ALA A 37 -6.26 9.18 2.46
CA ALA A 37 -6.49 10.61 2.61
C ALA A 37 -6.72 10.98 4.08
N GLY A 38 -7.58 10.26 4.80
CA GLY A 38 -7.81 10.49 6.23
C GLY A 38 -6.54 10.33 7.07
N ALA A 39 -5.79 9.24 6.85
CA ALA A 39 -4.52 9.02 7.53
C ALA A 39 -3.46 10.08 7.20
N GLY A 40 -3.38 10.50 5.93
CA GLY A 40 -2.50 11.56 5.46
C GLY A 40 -2.83 12.91 6.09
N THR A 41 -4.11 13.28 6.12
CA THR A 41 -4.57 14.52 6.77
C THR A 41 -4.26 14.52 8.25
N LEU A 42 -4.55 13.42 8.96
CA LEU A 42 -4.25 13.32 10.39
C LEU A 42 -2.75 13.50 10.67
N LYS A 43 -1.89 12.82 9.90
CA LYS A 43 -0.43 12.98 10.02
C LYS A 43 0.04 14.38 9.62
N GLY A 44 -0.52 14.96 8.57
CA GLY A 44 -0.20 16.32 8.13
C GLY A 44 -0.54 17.36 9.19
N LEU A 45 -1.72 17.26 9.81
CA LEU A 45 -2.11 18.13 10.92
C LEU A 45 -1.19 17.97 12.13
N HIS A 46 -0.77 16.74 12.44
CA HIS A 46 0.22 16.50 13.50
C HIS A 46 1.53 17.22 13.18
N LEU A 47 2.02 17.08 11.95
CA LEU A 47 3.28 17.70 11.49
C LEU A 47 3.25 19.23 11.57
N VAL A 48 2.11 19.84 11.20
CA VAL A 48 1.90 21.29 11.33
C VAL A 48 1.95 21.72 12.81
N LYS A 49 1.42 20.91 13.72
CA LYS A 49 1.41 21.20 15.16
C LYS A 49 2.77 21.00 15.83
N THR A 50 3.50 19.94 15.48
CA THR A 50 4.79 19.61 16.12
C THR A 50 5.99 20.26 15.44
N GLY A 51 5.78 20.81 14.25
CA GLY A 51 6.87 21.30 13.41
C GLY A 51 7.59 20.17 12.68
N LEU A 52 8.33 20.55 11.65
CA LEU A 52 9.20 19.68 10.87
C LEU A 52 10.65 19.86 11.36
N PRO A 53 11.44 18.78 11.55
CA PRO A 53 12.84 18.91 11.92
C PRO A 53 13.62 19.75 10.89
N PRO A 54 14.65 20.51 11.32
CA PRO A 54 15.46 21.31 10.42
C PRO A 54 16.08 20.46 9.30
N GLY A 55 15.98 20.93 8.05
CA GLY A 55 16.53 20.22 6.88
C GLY A 55 15.59 19.18 6.24
N GLU A 56 14.50 18.80 6.88
CA GLU A 56 13.60 17.72 6.38
C GLU A 56 12.57 18.20 5.33
N GLY A 57 12.43 19.51 5.12
CA GLY A 57 11.47 20.06 4.16
C GLY A 57 11.71 19.61 2.71
N GLY A 58 12.98 19.63 2.28
CA GLY A 58 13.39 19.18 0.95
C GLY A 58 13.16 17.67 0.74
N PRO A 59 13.71 16.80 1.61
CA PRO A 59 13.45 15.36 1.58
C PRO A 59 11.96 15.01 1.58
N LEU A 60 11.15 15.69 2.41
CA LEU A 60 9.71 15.47 2.46
C LEU A 60 9.03 15.80 1.12
N ALA A 61 9.38 16.93 0.49
CA ALA A 61 8.81 17.32 -0.80
C ALA A 61 9.18 16.32 -1.91
N VAL A 62 10.43 15.87 -1.94
CA VAL A 62 10.89 14.85 -2.90
C VAL A 62 10.18 13.52 -2.65
N ALA A 63 10.05 13.08 -1.40
CA ALA A 63 9.36 11.85 -1.04
C ALA A 63 7.86 11.91 -1.42
N LEU A 64 7.19 13.04 -1.20
CA LEU A 64 5.80 13.23 -1.61
C LEU A 64 5.63 13.10 -3.13
N LEU A 65 6.48 13.77 -3.91
CA LEU A 65 6.41 13.69 -5.37
C LEU A 65 6.76 12.28 -5.89
N ALA A 66 7.84 11.69 -5.38
CA ALA A 66 8.28 10.35 -5.76
C ALA A 66 7.21 9.30 -5.45
N THR A 67 6.61 9.34 -4.25
CA THR A 67 5.56 8.40 -3.87
C THR A 67 4.26 8.62 -4.64
N PHE A 68 3.92 9.87 -5.00
CA PHE A 68 2.77 10.16 -5.85
C PHE A 68 2.93 9.50 -7.23
N VAL A 69 4.06 9.73 -7.90
CA VAL A 69 4.34 9.15 -9.22
C VAL A 69 4.42 7.62 -9.16
N ALA A 70 5.16 7.08 -8.19
CA ALA A 70 5.28 5.64 -7.98
C ALA A 70 3.91 5.00 -7.66
N GLY A 71 3.07 5.68 -6.89
CA GLY A 71 1.71 5.25 -6.56
C GLY A 71 0.82 5.16 -7.79
N LEU A 72 0.80 6.19 -8.63
CA LEU A 72 0.06 6.19 -9.90
C LEU A 72 0.49 5.04 -10.80
N PHE A 73 1.80 4.85 -10.96
CA PHE A 73 2.36 3.76 -11.75
C PHE A 73 1.97 2.39 -11.17
N ALA A 74 2.09 2.20 -9.86
CA ALA A 74 1.77 0.95 -9.19
C ALA A 74 0.28 0.57 -9.32
N VAL A 75 -0.63 1.54 -9.21
CA VAL A 75 -2.08 1.32 -9.39
C VAL A 75 -2.36 0.91 -10.84
N TRP A 76 -1.86 1.69 -11.81
CA TRP A 76 -2.03 1.40 -13.23
C TRP A 76 -1.50 0.00 -13.59
N PHE A 77 -0.29 -0.32 -13.13
CA PHE A 77 0.35 -1.59 -13.35
C PHE A 77 -0.48 -2.74 -12.74
N LEU A 78 -0.85 -2.64 -11.46
CA LEU A 78 -1.52 -3.73 -10.76
C LEU A 78 -2.92 -4.01 -11.35
N VAL A 79 -3.70 -2.97 -11.64
CA VAL A 79 -5.02 -3.13 -12.26
C VAL A 79 -4.90 -3.80 -13.63
N ASN A 80 -3.90 -3.43 -14.43
CA ASN A 80 -3.69 -4.06 -15.74
C ASN A 80 -3.14 -5.48 -15.64
N TYR A 81 -2.26 -5.74 -14.68
CA TYR A 81 -1.72 -7.07 -14.41
C TYR A 81 -2.82 -8.06 -14.02
N LEU A 82 -3.72 -7.66 -13.11
CA LEU A 82 -4.78 -8.53 -12.59
C LEU A 82 -5.89 -8.85 -13.60
N LYS A 83 -5.97 -8.12 -14.72
CA LYS A 83 -6.83 -8.52 -15.84
C LYS A 83 -6.39 -9.83 -16.48
N ARG A 84 -5.10 -10.19 -16.40
CA ARG A 84 -4.51 -11.33 -17.12
C ARG A 84 -3.83 -12.36 -16.20
N ARG A 85 -3.53 -12.00 -14.96
CA ARG A 85 -2.71 -12.81 -14.05
C ARG A 85 -3.32 -12.85 -12.64
N SER A 86 -2.96 -13.88 -11.87
CA SER A 86 -3.40 -14.06 -10.49
C SER A 86 -2.47 -13.35 -9.50
N LEU A 87 -2.91 -13.23 -8.24
CA LEU A 87 -2.10 -12.67 -7.15
C LEU A 87 -1.00 -13.61 -6.65
N GLN A 88 -0.83 -14.80 -7.23
CA GLN A 88 0.10 -15.82 -6.73
C GLN A 88 1.54 -15.31 -6.53
N PRO A 89 2.14 -14.53 -7.46
CA PRO A 89 3.48 -13.99 -7.23
C PRO A 89 3.58 -13.07 -6.01
N PHE A 90 2.51 -12.32 -5.71
CA PHE A 90 2.46 -11.46 -4.53
C PHE A 90 2.34 -12.26 -3.23
N VAL A 91 1.63 -13.40 -3.27
CA VAL A 91 1.54 -14.31 -2.12
C VAL A 91 2.92 -14.90 -1.82
N ILE A 92 3.60 -15.42 -2.84
CA ILE A 92 4.96 -15.98 -2.71
C ILE A 92 5.91 -14.91 -2.16
N TYR A 93 5.90 -13.71 -2.75
CA TYR A 93 6.69 -12.57 -2.26
C TYR A 93 6.44 -12.29 -0.76
N ARG A 94 5.17 -12.30 -0.32
CA ARG A 94 4.84 -12.04 1.08
C ARG A 94 5.31 -13.14 2.03
N ILE A 95 5.27 -14.41 1.62
CA ILE A 95 5.79 -15.53 2.42
C ILE A 95 7.31 -15.40 2.58
N VAL A 96 8.02 -15.13 1.47
CA VAL A 96 9.48 -14.94 1.50
C VAL A 96 9.85 -13.73 2.37
N LEU A 97 9.15 -12.61 2.21
CA LEU A 97 9.38 -11.42 3.03
C LEU A 97 9.11 -11.68 4.52
N ALA A 98 8.04 -12.41 4.85
CA ALA A 98 7.74 -12.79 6.23
C ALA A 98 8.86 -13.66 6.82
N ALA A 99 9.36 -14.66 6.08
CA ALA A 99 10.48 -15.48 6.50
C ALA A 99 11.77 -14.66 6.70
N ALA A 100 12.05 -13.70 5.81
CA ALA A 100 13.21 -12.82 5.91
C ALA A 100 13.12 -11.91 7.15
N ILE A 101 11.97 -11.28 7.39
CA ILE A 101 11.74 -10.46 8.58
C ILE A 101 11.86 -11.32 9.84
N PHE A 102 11.29 -12.53 9.85
CA PHE A 102 11.39 -13.45 10.98
C PHE A 102 12.86 -13.82 11.27
N ALA A 103 13.64 -14.17 10.24
CA ALA A 103 15.06 -14.46 10.39
C ALA A 103 15.88 -13.25 10.88
N MET A 104 15.54 -12.02 10.45
CA MET A 104 16.15 -10.80 10.98
C MET A 104 15.83 -10.59 12.45
N LEU A 105 14.58 -10.83 12.86
CA LEU A 105 14.17 -10.73 14.27
C LEU A 105 14.87 -11.77 15.15
N LEU A 106 15.13 -12.97 14.64
CA LEU A 106 15.90 -14.01 15.36
C LEU A 106 17.39 -13.67 15.50
N ARG A 107 17.91 -12.76 14.68
CA ARG A 107 19.29 -12.25 14.76
C ARG A 107 19.40 -10.99 15.63
N GLY A 108 18.26 -10.47 16.10
CA GLY A 108 18.14 -9.34 17.01
C GLY A 108 18.14 -9.78 18.47
#